data_AF-A0A4R9JKM4-F1
#
_entry.id   AF-A0A4R9JKM4-F1
#
_cell.length_a   1.000
_cell.length_b   1.000
_cell.length_c   1.000
_cell.angle_alpha   90.00
_cell.angle_beta   90.00
_cell.angle_gamma   90.00
#
_symmetry.space_group_name_H-M   'P 1'
#
loop_
_entity.id
_entity.type
_entity.pdbx_description
1 polymer ?
#
loop_
_entity_poly.entity_id
_entity_poly.type
_entity_poly.pdbx_seq_one_letter_code
_entity_poly.pdbx_strand_id
1 'polypeptide(L)'
;MKKSETFSRFLKEQKLYQKLTSTSKLISISFLVIYLYLLFSSRYTASPLIVVINYLAIFTGFSGLIRFKYFEIPSVLLSVLDFGKDSPFFELSEEEKQYVWRKAGREEDLPLDAKPEWIIQTLQLEDRFPWKRIGKLYLGFYTMVILISVYLLTSVYLETGFQN
;
A
#
# COMPACT_ATOMS: atom_id res chain seq x y z
N MET A 1 1.95 30.99 4.36
CA MET A 1 1.49 30.45 3.06
C MET A 1 0.40 29.42 3.30
N LYS A 2 -0.79 29.60 2.70
CA LYS A 2 -1.92 28.66 2.82
C LYS A 2 -1.63 27.49 1.86
N LYS A 3 -1.52 26.26 2.36
CA LYS A 3 -1.26 25.07 1.52
C LYS A 3 -2.38 24.88 0.50
N SER A 4 -2.03 24.55 -0.74
CA SER A 4 -3.02 24.20 -1.76
C SER A 4 -3.89 23.01 -1.30
N GLU A 5 -5.17 23.01 -1.66
CA GLU A 5 -6.05 21.87 -1.37
C GLU A 5 -5.52 20.59 -2.02
N THR A 6 -4.99 20.72 -3.25
CA THR A 6 -4.34 19.64 -4.00
C THR A 6 -3.17 19.05 -3.23
N PHE A 7 -2.28 19.90 -2.69
CA PHE A 7 -1.16 19.44 -1.88
C PHE A 7 -1.63 18.74 -0.60
N SER A 8 -2.70 19.24 0.02
CA SER A 8 -3.30 18.62 1.20
C SER A 8 -3.86 17.22 0.91
N ARG A 9 -4.47 17.01 -0.26
CA ARG A 9 -4.93 15.68 -0.72
C ARG A 9 -3.75 14.74 -0.94
N PHE A 10 -2.67 15.22 -1.56
CA PHE A 10 -1.44 14.47 -1.72
C PHE A 10 -0.82 14.05 -0.37
N LEU A 11 -0.76 14.95 0.62
CA LEU A 11 -0.26 14.61 1.96
C LEU A 11 -1.14 13.57 2.66
N LYS A 12 -2.46 13.61 2.46
CA LYS A 12 -3.36 12.56 2.97
C LYS A 12 -3.06 11.20 2.34
N GLU A 13 -2.79 11.16 1.03
CA GLU A 13 -2.38 9.95 0.33
C GLU A 13 -1.08 9.36 0.90
N GLN A 14 -0.06 10.19 1.13
CA GLN A 14 1.20 9.77 1.74
C GLN A 14 1.01 9.24 3.17
N LYS A 15 0.17 9.90 3.98
CA LYS A 15 -0.18 9.42 5.32
C LYS A 15 -0.91 8.08 5.27
N LEU A 16 -1.79 7.88 4.29
CA LEU A 16 -2.49 6.61 4.09
C LEU A 16 -1.50 5.48 3.77
N TYR A 17 -0.55 5.73 2.87
CA TYR A 17 0.52 4.77 2.56
C TYR A 17 1.31 4.35 3.81
N GLN A 18 1.73 5.32 4.62
CA GLN A 18 2.46 5.07 5.86
C GLN A 18 1.62 4.25 6.85
N LYS A 19 0.35 4.63 7.05
CA LYS A 19 -0.57 3.90 7.93
C LYS A 19 -0.73 2.45 7.48
N LEU A 20 -1.04 2.22 6.20
CA LEU A 20 -1.21 0.87 5.65
C LEU A 20 0.08 0.03 5.78
N THR A 21 1.24 0.66 5.61
CA THR A 21 2.54 0.01 5.80
C THR A 21 2.75 -0.40 7.26
N SER A 22 2.51 0.51 8.20
CA SER A 22 2.61 0.21 9.63
C SER A 22 1.63 -0.87 10.07
N THR A 23 0.37 -0.82 9.62
CA THR A 23 -0.65 -1.84 9.93
C THR A 23 -0.24 -3.21 9.40
N SER A 24 0.24 -3.28 8.16
CA SER A 24 0.70 -4.53 7.56
C SER A 24 1.91 -5.12 8.30
N LYS A 25 2.86 -4.28 8.73
CA LYS A 25 3.97 -4.73 9.58
C LYS A 25 3.47 -5.30 10.91
N LEU A 26 2.51 -4.63 11.55
CA LEU A 26 1.91 -5.09 12.79
C LEU A 26 1.22 -6.46 12.59
N ILE A 27 0.43 -6.63 11.53
CA ILE A 27 -0.20 -7.91 11.17
C ILE A 27 0.85 -9.00 10.98
N SER A 28 1.91 -8.73 10.22
CA SER A 28 3.00 -9.70 10.00
C SER A 28 3.70 -10.10 11.31
N ILE A 29 3.96 -9.14 12.20
CA ILE A 29 4.55 -9.42 13.52
C ILE A 29 3.60 -10.25 14.37
N SER A 30 2.29 -9.94 14.38
CA SER A 30 1.29 -10.72 15.10
C SER A 30 1.25 -12.17 14.61
N PHE A 31 1.22 -12.40 13.29
CA PHE A 31 1.28 -13.75 12.74
C PHE A 31 2.58 -14.48 13.09
N LEU A 32 3.72 -13.79 13.10
CA LEU A 32 4.99 -14.36 13.53
C LEU A 32 4.95 -14.80 15.00
N VAL A 33 4.41 -13.96 15.89
CA VAL A 33 4.28 -14.31 17.32
C VAL A 33 3.39 -15.54 17.51
N ILE A 34 2.23 -15.60 16.83
CA ILE A 34 1.33 -16.75 16.89
C ILE A 34 2.02 -18.00 16.33
N TYR A 35 2.72 -17.86 15.20
CA TYR A 35 3.49 -18.96 14.61
C TYR A 35 4.53 -19.52 15.57
N LEU A 36 5.34 -18.65 16.21
CA LEU A 36 6.34 -19.07 17.18
C LEU A 36 5.69 -19.75 18.40
N TYR A 37 4.57 -19.22 18.89
CA TYR A 37 3.81 -19.84 19.98
C TYR A 37 3.36 -21.27 19.63
N LEU A 38 2.81 -21.48 18.43
CA LEU A 38 2.38 -22.81 17.98
C LEU A 38 3.56 -23.76 17.76
N LEU A 39 4.67 -23.26 17.22
CA LEU A 39 5.86 -24.06 16.92
C LEU A 39 6.56 -24.57 18.18
N PHE A 40 6.66 -23.74 19.22
CA PHE A 40 7.27 -24.13 20.50
C PHE A 40 6.29 -24.78 21.48
N SER A 41 5.00 -24.80 21.17
CA SER A 41 4.04 -25.62 21.91
C SER A 41 4.16 -27.07 21.46
N SER A 42 4.50 -27.97 22.40
CA SER A 42 4.59 -29.42 22.16
C SER A 42 3.29 -30.05 21.67
N ARG A 43 2.16 -29.34 21.77
CA ARG A 43 0.82 -29.82 21.39
C ARG A 43 0.44 -29.53 19.94
N TYR A 44 1.11 -28.60 19.25
CA TYR A 44 0.63 -28.06 17.97
C TYR A 44 1.61 -28.17 16.81
N THR A 45 2.75 -28.83 16.99
CA THR A 45 3.87 -28.86 16.04
C THR A 45 3.52 -29.47 14.66
N ALA A 46 2.41 -30.21 14.56
CA ALA A 46 1.86 -30.77 13.31
C ALA A 46 0.46 -30.23 12.95
N SER A 47 0.02 -29.13 13.57
CA SER A 47 -1.33 -28.60 13.36
C SER A 47 -1.46 -27.92 11.99
N PRO A 48 -2.55 -28.19 11.23
CA PRO A 48 -2.87 -27.46 9.99
C PRO A 48 -2.91 -25.94 10.15
N LEU A 49 -3.12 -25.44 11.37
CA LEU A 49 -3.11 -24.02 11.70
C LEU A 49 -1.77 -23.34 11.42
N ILE A 50 -0.65 -24.04 11.63
CA ILE A 50 0.70 -23.54 11.34
C ILE A 50 0.82 -23.23 9.83
N VAL A 51 0.28 -24.12 9.00
CA VAL A 51 0.26 -23.96 7.54
C VAL A 51 -0.60 -22.76 7.12
N VAL A 52 -1.80 -22.62 7.72
CA VAL A 52 -2.69 -21.48 7.46
C VAL A 52 -2.02 -20.14 7.81
N ILE A 53 -1.37 -20.04 8.97
CA ILE A 53 -0.68 -18.82 9.39
C ILE A 53 0.48 -18.47 8.44
N ASN A 54 1.24 -19.47 7.99
CA ASN A 54 2.30 -19.25 6.99
C ASN A 54 1.74 -18.71 5.68
N TYR A 55 0.63 -19.28 5.17
CA TYR A 55 0.00 -18.75 3.95
C TYR A 55 -0.52 -17.33 4.14
N LEU A 56 -1.09 -16.99 5.30
CA LEU A 56 -1.52 -15.63 5.61
C LEU A 56 -0.34 -14.64 5.69
N ALA A 57 0.80 -15.08 6.22
CA ALA A 57 2.02 -14.28 6.26
C ALA A 57 2.56 -14.01 4.84
N ILE A 58 2.63 -15.04 3.99
CA ILE A 58 3.02 -14.91 2.57
C ILE A 58 2.05 -13.99 1.83
N PHE A 59 0.75 -14.17 2.02
CA PHE A 59 -0.29 -13.34 1.41
C PHE A 59 -0.17 -11.88 1.84
N THR A 60 0.12 -11.61 3.12
CA THR A 60 0.39 -10.27 3.64
C THR A 60 1.65 -9.67 3.00
N GLY A 61 2.71 -10.46 2.84
CA GLY A 61 3.94 -10.07 2.15
C GLY A 61 3.69 -9.68 0.69
N PHE A 62 2.99 -10.53 -0.07
CA PHE A 62 2.64 -10.27 -1.48
C PHE A 62 1.77 -9.02 -1.62
N SER A 63 0.83 -8.83 -0.70
CA SER A 63 -0.02 -7.63 -0.64
C SER A 63 0.79 -6.34 -0.47
N GLY A 64 1.98 -6.42 0.14
CA GLY A 64 2.94 -5.33 0.22
C GLY A 64 3.44 -4.85 -1.14
N LEU A 65 3.61 -5.75 -2.12
CA LEU A 65 4.04 -5.40 -3.48
C LEU A 65 2.95 -4.62 -4.23
N ILE A 66 1.70 -5.08 -4.14
CA ILE A 66 0.55 -4.38 -4.74
C ILE A 66 0.39 -2.99 -4.12
N ARG A 67 0.52 -2.88 -2.79
CA ARG A 67 0.50 -1.58 -2.10
C ARG A 67 1.63 -0.68 -2.59
N PHE A 68 2.85 -1.20 -2.69
CA PHE A 68 3.99 -0.42 -3.19
C PHE A 68 3.69 0.15 -4.58
N LYS A 69 3.24 -0.70 -5.51
CA LYS A 69 2.88 -0.27 -6.87
C LYS A 69 1.69 0.70 -6.91
N TYR A 70 0.72 0.54 -6.01
CA TYR A 70 -0.39 1.48 -5.88
C TYR A 70 0.08 2.90 -5.51
N PHE A 71 1.05 3.04 -4.61
CA PHE A 71 1.52 4.36 -4.11
C PHE A 71 2.78 4.88 -4.80
N GLU A 72 3.37 4.10 -5.72
CA GLU A 72 4.62 4.41 -6.43
C GLU A 72 4.59 5.78 -7.11
N ILE A 73 3.50 6.08 -7.83
CA ILE A 73 3.26 7.42 -8.40
C ILE A 73 2.10 8.10 -7.67
N PRO A 74 2.31 9.31 -7.14
CA PRO A 74 1.26 10.12 -6.55
C PRO A 74 0.10 10.37 -7.52
N SER A 75 -1.14 10.32 -7.03
CA SER A 75 -2.33 10.51 -7.88
C SER A 75 -2.35 11.87 -8.59
N VAL A 76 -1.75 12.90 -7.97
CA VAL A 76 -1.60 14.23 -8.55
C VAL A 76 -0.66 14.27 -9.77
N LEU A 77 0.34 13.38 -9.83
CA LEU A 77 1.19 13.25 -11.02
C LEU A 77 0.52 12.41 -12.10
N LEU A 78 -0.25 11.40 -11.70
CA LEU A 78 -1.05 10.61 -12.65
C LEU A 78 -2.09 11.48 -13.39
N SER A 79 -2.68 12.48 -12.73
CA SER A 79 -3.65 13.37 -13.38
C SER A 79 -3.05 14.23 -14.50
N VAL A 80 -1.72 14.32 -14.61
CA VAL A 80 -1.06 14.97 -15.75
C VAL A 80 -1.35 14.23 -17.06
N LEU A 81 -1.51 12.91 -17.01
CA LEU A 81 -1.90 12.12 -18.18
C LEU A 81 -3.30 12.47 -18.68
N ASP A 82 -4.26 12.65 -17.75
CA ASP A 82 -5.66 12.88 -18.09
C ASP A 82 -5.96 14.35 -18.45
N PHE A 83 -5.29 15.29 -17.79
CA PHE A 83 -5.61 16.73 -17.87
C PHE A 83 -4.48 17.59 -18.47
N GLY A 84 -3.31 17.02 -18.76
CA GLY A 84 -2.19 17.75 -19.35
C GLY A 84 -1.82 18.99 -18.53
N LYS A 85 -1.84 20.17 -19.18
CA LYS A 85 -1.51 21.46 -18.56
C LYS A 85 -2.52 21.91 -17.50
N ASP A 86 -3.76 21.44 -17.60
CA ASP A 86 -4.85 21.76 -16.68
C ASP A 86 -4.85 20.84 -15.44
N SER A 87 -3.83 19.97 -15.31
CA SER A 87 -3.69 19.09 -14.16
C SER A 87 -3.53 19.90 -12.86
N PRO A 88 -4.19 19.48 -11.75
CA PRO A 88 -4.00 20.07 -10.43
C PRO A 88 -2.55 20.12 -9.95
N PHE A 89 -1.66 19.32 -10.55
CA PHE A 89 -0.23 19.39 -10.32
C PHE A 89 0.36 20.78 -10.65
N PHE A 90 -0.13 21.43 -11.71
CA PHE A 90 0.40 22.72 -12.15
C PHE A 90 -0.04 23.89 -11.28
N GLU A 91 -1.10 23.72 -10.48
CA GLU A 91 -1.58 24.69 -9.48
C GLU A 91 -0.71 24.75 -8.21
N LEU A 92 0.17 23.76 -8.01
CA LEU A 92 1.06 23.68 -6.86
C LEU A 92 2.18 24.73 -6.93
N SER A 93 2.67 25.17 -5.77
CA SER A 93 3.89 25.98 -5.73
C SER A 93 5.11 25.18 -6.21
N GLU A 94 6.19 25.85 -6.61
CA GLU A 94 7.42 25.17 -7.06
C GLU A 94 7.97 24.20 -6.01
N GLU A 95 8.00 24.62 -4.74
CA GLU A 95 8.43 23.76 -3.63
C GLU A 95 7.52 22.53 -3.48
N GLU A 96 6.20 22.70 -3.61
CA GLU A 96 5.22 21.61 -3.52
C GLU A 96 5.37 20.64 -4.71
N LYS A 97 5.56 21.16 -5.93
CA LYS A 97 5.84 20.36 -7.14
C LYS A 97 7.09 19.53 -6.95
N GLN A 98 8.16 20.15 -6.46
CA GLN A 98 9.43 19.47 -6.26
C GLN A 98 9.34 18.39 -5.17
N TYR A 99 8.58 18.65 -4.12
CA TYR A 99 8.31 17.64 -3.09
C TYR A 99 7.52 16.45 -3.64
N VAL A 100 6.46 16.70 -4.42
CA VAL A 100 5.65 15.65 -5.06
C VAL A 100 6.50 14.82 -6.03
N TRP A 101 7.33 15.50 -6.83
CA TRP A 101 8.24 14.87 -7.78
C TRP A 101 9.23 13.91 -7.10
N ARG A 102 9.88 14.37 -6.02
CA ARG A 102 10.79 13.53 -5.23
C ARG A 102 10.09 12.31 -4.64
N LYS A 103 8.82 12.45 -4.24
CA LYS A 103 8.02 11.34 -3.72
C LYS A 103 7.58 10.33 -4.78
N ALA A 104 7.72 10.63 -6.07
CA ALA A 104 7.59 9.66 -7.15
C ALA A 104 8.87 8.85 -7.41
N GLY A 105 9.89 8.96 -6.53
CA GLY A 105 11.15 8.23 -6.66
C GLY A 105 12.15 8.87 -7.61
N ARG A 106 12.00 10.18 -7.89
CA ARG A 106 12.93 10.95 -8.73
C ARG A 106 13.84 11.79 -7.86
N GLU A 107 15.13 11.53 -7.91
CA GLU A 107 16.12 12.29 -7.12
C GLU A 107 16.52 13.59 -7.82
N GLU A 108 16.40 13.63 -9.14
CA GLU A 108 16.67 14.80 -9.96
C GLU A 108 15.65 15.91 -9.72
N ASP A 109 16.09 17.15 -9.91
CA ASP A 109 15.22 18.29 -9.80
C ASP A 109 14.24 18.38 -10.97
N LEU A 110 12.98 18.71 -10.67
CA LEU A 110 11.98 18.99 -11.69
C LEU A 110 12.37 20.28 -12.42
N PRO A 111 12.45 20.28 -13.75
CA PRO A 111 12.66 21.51 -14.51
C PRO A 111 11.59 22.56 -14.17
N LEU A 112 11.99 23.83 -14.03
CA LEU A 112 11.10 24.94 -13.68
C LEU A 112 9.94 25.10 -14.67
N ASP A 113 10.18 24.79 -15.95
CA ASP A 113 9.24 24.88 -17.06
C ASP A 113 8.78 23.49 -17.57
N ALA A 114 8.84 22.46 -16.72
CA ALA A 114 8.48 21.09 -17.08
C ALA A 114 7.09 21.02 -17.74
N LYS A 115 7.07 20.67 -19.03
CA LYS A 115 5.84 20.48 -19.80
C LYS A 115 5.17 19.15 -19.44
N PRO A 116 3.83 19.03 -19.55
CA PRO A 116 3.13 17.77 -19.29
C PRO A 116 3.69 16.59 -20.07
N GLU A 117 4.03 16.78 -21.35
CA GLU A 117 4.55 15.73 -22.22
C GLU A 117 5.88 15.18 -21.69
N TRP A 118 6.74 16.06 -21.17
CA TRP A 118 8.00 15.67 -20.56
C TRP A 118 7.77 14.83 -19.29
N ILE A 119 6.81 15.22 -18.45
CA ILE A 119 6.44 14.47 -17.23
C ILE A 119 5.88 13.09 -17.60
N ILE A 120 4.98 13.03 -18.58
CA ILE A 120 4.35 11.79 -19.06
C ILE A 120 5.42 10.82 -19.57
N GLN A 121 6.34 11.29 -20.41
CA GLN A 121 7.43 10.48 -20.95
C GLN A 121 8.40 10.04 -19.85
N THR A 122 8.83 10.97 -18.99
CA THR A 122 9.81 10.68 -17.92
C THR A 122 9.27 9.68 -16.91
N LEU A 123 7.97 9.72 -16.61
CA LEU A 123 7.32 8.77 -15.70
C LEU A 123 6.71 7.56 -16.40
N GLN A 124 6.77 7.50 -17.74
CA GLN A 124 6.14 6.48 -18.58
C GLN A 124 4.68 6.24 -18.19
N LEU A 125 3.91 7.33 -18.08
CA LEU A 125 2.55 7.26 -17.53
C LEU A 125 1.57 6.48 -18.42
N GLU A 126 1.78 6.47 -19.74
CA GLU A 126 0.93 5.77 -20.71
C GLU A 126 1.07 4.24 -20.63
N ASP A 127 2.30 3.74 -20.45
CA ASP A 127 2.59 2.30 -20.41
C ASP A 127 2.29 1.68 -19.03
N ARG A 128 1.88 2.50 -18.06
CA ARG A 128 1.65 2.04 -16.70
C ARG A 128 0.36 1.26 -16.59
N PHE A 129 0.50 0.08 -16.00
CA PHE A 129 -0.65 -0.71 -15.54
C PHE A 129 -1.50 0.11 -14.54
N PRO A 130 -2.85 -0.01 -14.54
CA PRO A 130 -3.74 0.84 -13.74
C PRO A 130 -3.78 0.44 -12.26
N TRP A 131 -2.64 0.53 -11.59
CA TRP A 131 -2.42 0.11 -10.20
C TRP A 131 -3.38 0.77 -9.22
N LYS A 132 -3.79 2.03 -9.45
CA LYS A 132 -4.76 2.73 -8.58
C LYS A 132 -6.15 2.08 -8.59
N ARG A 133 -6.58 1.52 -9.72
CA ARG A 133 -7.89 0.84 -9.81
C ARG A 133 -7.79 -0.55 -9.18
N ILE A 134 -6.76 -1.29 -9.56
CA ILE A 134 -6.54 -2.68 -9.15
C ILE A 134 -6.23 -2.76 -7.66
N GLY A 135 -5.38 -1.88 -7.14
CA GLY A 135 -5.03 -1.88 -5.73
C GLY A 135 -6.20 -1.54 -4.80
N LYS A 136 -7.21 -0.76 -5.25
CA LYS A 136 -8.44 -0.54 -4.45
C LYS A 136 -9.25 -1.83 -4.31
N LEU A 137 -9.48 -2.53 -5.43
CA LEU A 137 -10.21 -3.80 -5.43
C LEU A 137 -9.44 -4.85 -4.61
N TYR A 138 -8.12 -4.92 -4.82
CA TYR A 138 -7.24 -5.81 -4.08
C TYR A 138 -7.24 -5.52 -2.58
N LEU A 139 -7.22 -4.26 -2.16
CA LEU A 139 -7.28 -3.89 -0.75
C LEU A 139 -8.59 -4.37 -0.09
N GLY A 140 -9.72 -4.26 -0.79
CA GLY A 140 -11.00 -4.81 -0.33
C GLY A 140 -10.94 -6.32 -0.15
N PHE A 141 -10.49 -7.04 -1.18
CA PHE A 141 -10.30 -8.49 -1.13
C PHE A 141 -9.35 -8.92 -0.01
N TYR A 142 -8.20 -8.28 0.11
CA TYR A 142 -7.21 -8.52 1.16
C TYR A 142 -7.81 -8.36 2.56
N THR A 143 -8.53 -7.26 2.78
CA THR A 143 -9.18 -6.98 4.08
C THR A 143 -10.20 -8.06 4.42
N MET A 144 -11.03 -8.46 3.45
CA MET A 144 -12.01 -9.53 3.62
C MET A 144 -11.34 -10.86 4.00
N VAL A 145 -10.30 -11.27 3.27
CA VAL A 145 -9.58 -12.52 3.54
C VAL A 145 -8.96 -12.52 4.94
N ILE A 146 -8.29 -11.42 5.34
CA ILE A 146 -7.70 -11.31 6.67
C ILE A 146 -8.78 -11.37 7.76
N LEU A 147 -9.91 -10.66 7.60
CA LEU A 147 -10.98 -10.65 8.59
C LEU A 147 -11.62 -12.04 8.76
N ILE A 148 -11.94 -12.73 7.65
CA ILE A 148 -12.49 -14.09 7.68
C ILE A 148 -11.48 -15.03 8.36
N SER A 149 -10.20 -14.91 8.01
CA SER A 149 -9.16 -15.78 8.56
C SER A 149 -8.97 -15.56 10.06
N VAL A 150 -8.94 -14.30 10.51
CA VAL A 150 -8.86 -13.97 11.93
C VAL A 150 -10.10 -14.45 12.69
N TYR A 151 -11.29 -14.29 12.11
CA TYR A 151 -12.54 -14.79 12.69
C TYR A 151 -12.50 -16.31 12.86
N LEU A 152 -12.15 -17.05 11.81
CA LEU A 152 -12.04 -18.52 11.85
C LEU A 152 -10.99 -18.97 12.88
N LEU A 153 -9.80 -18.36 12.87
CA LEU A 153 -8.74 -18.67 13.84
C LEU A 153 -9.20 -18.43 15.28
N THR A 154 -9.92 -17.33 15.52
CA THR A 154 -10.48 -17.00 16.84
C THR A 154 -11.56 -17.99 17.25
N SER A 155 -12.45 -18.37 16.32
CA SER A 155 -13.52 -19.33 16.57
C SER A 155 -12.97 -20.69 16.97
N VAL A 156 -12.00 -21.21 16.20
CA VAL A 156 -11.34 -22.48 16.51
C VAL A 156 -10.62 -22.42 17.86
N TYR A 157 -9.96 -21.30 18.17
CA TYR A 157 -9.37 -21.11 19.49
C TYR A 157 -10.39 -21.14 20.62
N LEU A 158 -11.54 -20.49 20.45
CA LEU A 158 -12.57 -20.45 21.50
C LEU A 158 -13.27 -21.80 21.69
N GLU A 159 -13.53 -22.52 20.60
CA GLU A 159 -14.22 -23.81 20.65
C GLU A 159 -13.33 -24.91 21.21
N THR A 160 -12.06 -24.93 20.80
CA THR A 160 -11.21 -26.09 21.08
C THR A 160 -9.92 -25.75 21.80
N GLY A 161 -9.61 -24.48 22.03
CA GLY A 161 -8.29 -24.07 22.53
C GLY A 161 -7.17 -24.47 21.56
N PHE A 162 -7.50 -24.62 20.27
CA PHE A 162 -6.71 -25.30 19.24
C PHE A 162 -6.43 -26.80 19.49
N GLN A 163 -7.01 -27.40 20.52
CA GLN A 163 -6.95 -28.85 20.76
C GLN A 163 -7.89 -29.53 19.75
N ASN A 164 -7.54 -30.71 19.24
CA ASN A 164 -8.51 -31.49 18.45
C ASN A 164 -9.63 -32.00 19.37
#